data_AF-A0A3D1N4P3-F1
#
_entry.id   AF-A0A3D1N4P3-F1
#
_cell.length_a   1.000
_cell.length_b   1.000
_cell.length_c   1.000
_cell.angle_alpha   90.00
_cell.angle_beta   90.00
_cell.angle_gamma   90.00
#
_symmetry.space_group_name_H-M   'P 1'
#
loop_
_entity.id
_entity.type
_entity.pdbx_description
1 polymer ?
#
loop_
_entity_poly.entity_id
_entity_poly.type
_entity_poly.pdbx_seq_one_letter_code
_entity_poly.pdbx_strand_id
1 'polypeptide(L)'
;MDSTLIAIIFLVVLALFFDFLNGFHDAANSIATIVATRVLSPRYAVIWAAFFNFIAFAFFGLHVAGTIGKGIVDITQVDSCVIFGTLMGACSWNLITWYFGIPSSSSHALVGGLIGSALVKAGPGALVMKGIMKTVAFIIISPLVGMLLGLILGVVVYNLFARATPAKVDHIFRKGQLLSAAAYSLGHGGNDAQKTMGIITGLLFSAGYLGKEFHIPLWIVLSCHGAIALGTMSGGWRIVKTMGNKLYKLRPMDGFCAELGASLMLFGASAMGVPVSTTHTITGAIVGIGSLKRISAVKWGIAGQIVWAWILTIPAAALISAVCYKLVTLVF
;
A
#
# COMPACT_ATOMS: atom_id res chain seq x y z
N MET A 1 -34.69 -0.73 10.12
CA MET A 1 -33.63 -0.73 9.08
C MET A 1 -33.77 -2.02 8.32
N ASP A 2 -33.80 -1.96 6.99
CA ASP A 2 -33.82 -3.14 6.14
C ASP A 2 -32.54 -3.96 6.35
N SER A 3 -32.61 -5.29 6.36
CA SER A 3 -31.46 -6.17 6.67
C SER A 3 -30.27 -5.91 5.73
N THR A 4 -30.57 -5.57 4.47
CA THR A 4 -29.60 -5.16 3.44
C THR A 4 -28.81 -3.91 3.83
N LEU A 5 -29.47 -2.90 4.41
CA LEU A 5 -28.80 -1.66 4.82
C LEU A 5 -27.84 -1.91 5.99
N ILE A 6 -28.24 -2.76 6.94
CA ILE A 6 -27.37 -3.16 8.07
C ILE A 6 -26.12 -3.86 7.54
N ALA A 7 -26.27 -4.79 6.60
CA ALA A 7 -25.14 -5.49 5.99
C ALA A 7 -24.20 -4.53 5.26
N ILE A 8 -24.73 -3.56 4.50
CA ILE A 8 -23.92 -2.56 3.80
C ILE A 8 -23.14 -1.70 4.80
N ILE A 9 -23.79 -1.18 5.84
CA ILE A 9 -23.11 -0.37 6.87
C ILE A 9 -21.97 -1.18 7.52
N PHE A 10 -22.23 -2.44 7.86
CA PHE A 10 -21.21 -3.33 8.40
C PHE A 10 -20.03 -3.51 7.44
N LEU A 11 -20.28 -3.72 6.14
CA LEU A 11 -19.23 -3.85 5.13
C LEU A 11 -18.45 -2.56 4.90
N VAL A 12 -19.10 -1.40 5.00
CA VAL A 12 -18.40 -0.10 4.97
C VAL A 12 -17.46 0.02 6.17
N VAL A 13 -17.92 -0.34 7.37
CA VAL A 13 -17.07 -0.35 8.57
C VAL A 13 -15.92 -1.35 8.42
N LEU A 14 -16.17 -2.54 7.87
CA LEU A 14 -15.13 -3.54 7.62
C LEU A 14 -14.11 -3.06 6.57
N ALA A 15 -14.56 -2.34 5.54
CA ALA A 15 -13.68 -1.73 4.55
C ALA A 15 -12.81 -0.63 5.18
N LEU A 16 -13.39 0.24 6.00
CA LEU A 16 -12.62 1.24 6.75
C LEU A 16 -11.65 0.59 7.75
N PHE A 17 -12.02 -0.55 8.34
CA PHE A 17 -11.10 -1.34 9.16
C PHE A 17 -9.95 -1.93 8.34
N PHE A 18 -10.22 -2.41 7.12
CA PHE A 18 -9.15 -2.80 6.19
C PHE A 18 -8.22 -1.62 5.88
N ASP A 19 -8.77 -0.43 5.64
CA ASP A 19 -7.98 0.77 5.33
C ASP A 19 -7.14 1.22 6.54
N PHE A 20 -7.70 1.10 7.75
CA PHE A 20 -6.96 1.26 9.00
C PHE A 20 -5.83 0.23 9.12
N LEU A 21 -6.10 -1.05 8.88
CA LEU A 21 -5.07 -2.09 8.88
C LEU A 21 -4.00 -1.83 7.83
N ASN A 22 -4.37 -1.31 6.67
CA ASN A 22 -3.43 -0.92 5.64
C ASN A 22 -2.53 0.21 6.14
N GLY A 23 -3.12 1.28 6.68
CA GLY A 23 -2.39 2.38 7.28
C GLY A 23 -1.44 1.94 8.40
N PHE A 24 -1.85 0.94 9.20
CA PHE A 24 -1.07 0.34 10.27
C PHE A 24 0.07 -0.54 9.77
N HIS A 25 -0.20 -1.38 8.78
CA HIS A 25 0.73 -2.34 8.21
C HIS A 25 1.80 -1.61 7.37
N ASP A 26 1.37 -0.75 6.47
CA ASP A 26 2.21 -0.03 5.51
C ASP A 26 2.75 1.29 6.08
N ALA A 27 2.37 1.67 7.33
CA ALA A 27 3.05 2.69 8.12
C ALA A 27 4.57 2.49 8.11
N ALA A 28 5.00 1.23 8.12
CA ALA A 28 6.41 0.86 8.07
C ALA A 28 7.14 1.42 6.85
N ASN A 29 6.48 1.56 5.71
CA ASN A 29 7.10 2.02 4.48
C ASN A 29 7.46 3.51 4.54
N SER A 30 6.61 4.32 5.18
CA SER A 30 6.79 5.77 5.30
C SER A 30 7.58 6.21 6.54
N ILE A 31 7.61 5.37 7.59
CA ILE A 31 8.22 5.72 8.89
C ILE A 31 9.57 5.04 9.10
N ALA A 32 9.80 3.85 8.54
CA ALA A 32 10.98 3.07 8.90
C ALA A 32 12.30 3.73 8.51
N THR A 33 12.36 4.37 7.36
CA THR A 33 13.55 5.07 6.85
C THR A 33 13.91 6.28 7.73
N ILE A 34 12.94 7.13 8.05
CA ILE A 34 13.18 8.37 8.82
C ILE A 34 13.47 8.11 10.31
N VAL A 35 12.92 7.02 10.85
CA VAL A 35 13.23 6.54 12.20
C VAL A 35 14.59 5.84 12.22
N ALA A 36 14.92 5.03 11.20
CA ALA A 36 16.22 4.34 11.12
C ALA A 36 17.40 5.33 11.00
N THR A 37 17.23 6.41 10.24
CA THR A 37 18.22 7.50 10.12
C THR A 37 18.24 8.45 11.30
N ARG A 38 17.30 8.29 12.25
CA ARG A 38 17.13 9.14 13.44
C ARG A 38 16.92 10.62 13.09
N VAL A 39 16.21 10.89 11.99
CA VAL A 39 15.79 12.26 11.65
C VAL A 39 14.60 12.68 12.51
N LEU A 40 13.65 11.76 12.72
CA LEU A 40 12.54 11.93 13.65
C LEU A 40 12.53 10.85 14.72
N SER A 41 12.00 11.20 15.89
CA SER A 41 11.66 10.19 16.90
C SER A 41 10.45 9.37 16.41
N PRO A 42 10.29 8.12 16.89
CA PRO A 42 9.17 7.25 16.52
C PRO A 42 7.79 7.93 16.60
N ARG A 43 7.53 8.70 17.66
CA ARG A 43 6.25 9.41 17.86
C ARG A 43 6.01 10.48 16.80
N TYR A 44 7.01 11.32 16.52
CA TYR A 44 6.87 12.38 15.53
C TYR A 44 6.83 11.84 14.10
N ALA A 45 7.56 10.77 13.80
CA ALA A 45 7.52 10.14 12.48
C ALA A 45 6.12 9.61 12.15
N VAL A 46 5.45 9.01 13.14
CA VAL A 46 4.08 8.53 13.00
C VAL A 46 3.07 9.66 12.77
N ILE A 47 3.17 10.75 13.53
CA ILE A 47 2.32 11.94 13.35
C ILE A 47 2.55 12.58 11.97
N TRP A 48 3.82 12.70 11.57
CA TRP A 48 4.20 13.24 10.26
C TRP A 48 3.59 12.42 9.12
N ALA A 49 3.79 11.10 9.15
CA ALA A 49 3.25 10.21 8.12
C ALA A 49 1.72 10.22 8.09
N ALA A 50 1.06 10.21 9.26
CA ALA A 50 -0.41 10.24 9.35
C ALA A 50 -0.99 11.53 8.76
N PHE A 51 -0.39 12.69 9.06
CA PHE A 51 -0.82 13.97 8.50
C PHE A 51 -0.76 13.98 6.97
N PHE A 52 0.36 13.54 6.38
CA PHE A 52 0.52 13.51 4.93
C PHE A 52 -0.30 12.41 4.25
N ASN A 53 -0.52 11.27 4.91
CA ASN A 53 -1.48 10.26 4.44
C ASN A 53 -2.91 10.83 4.38
N PHE A 54 -3.30 11.63 5.38
CA PHE A 54 -4.63 12.25 5.41
C PHE A 54 -4.78 13.30 4.30
N ILE A 55 -3.87 14.27 4.20
CA ILE A 55 -4.03 15.41 3.27
C ILE A 55 -3.82 15.05 1.78
N ALA A 56 -3.43 13.80 1.48
CA ALA A 56 -3.21 13.34 0.11
C ALA A 56 -4.42 13.54 -0.82
N PHE A 57 -5.66 13.52 -0.31
CA PHE A 57 -6.86 13.80 -1.13
C PHE A 57 -6.83 15.18 -1.81
N ALA A 58 -6.11 16.15 -1.25
CA ALA A 58 -6.00 17.49 -1.80
C ALA A 58 -5.04 17.58 -3.00
N PHE A 59 -4.21 16.55 -3.22
CA PHE A 59 -3.14 16.55 -4.23
C PHE A 59 -3.35 15.54 -5.36
N PHE A 60 -4.17 14.50 -5.15
CA PHE A 60 -4.37 13.42 -6.13
C PHE A 60 -5.83 13.31 -6.57
N GLY A 61 -6.03 13.05 -7.87
CA GLY A 61 -7.33 12.65 -8.41
C GLY A 61 -7.66 11.18 -8.11
N LEU A 62 -8.93 10.79 -8.30
CA LEU A 62 -9.49 9.50 -7.84
C LEU A 62 -9.36 8.34 -8.86
N HIS A 63 -8.30 8.35 -9.67
CA HIS A 63 -8.12 7.40 -10.78
C HIS A 63 -7.91 5.94 -10.33
N VAL A 64 -7.25 5.72 -9.19
CA VAL A 64 -6.96 4.37 -8.66
C VAL A 64 -8.24 3.70 -8.16
N ALA A 65 -9.12 4.46 -7.51
CA ALA A 65 -10.38 3.98 -6.98
C ALA A 65 -11.30 3.44 -8.10
N GLY A 66 -11.34 4.11 -9.24
CA GLY A 66 -12.05 3.63 -10.43
C GLY A 66 -11.52 2.29 -10.96
N THR A 67 -10.20 2.11 -10.93
CA THR A 67 -9.56 0.85 -11.36
C THR A 67 -9.86 -0.31 -10.41
N ILE A 68 -9.89 -0.08 -9.08
CA ILE A 68 -10.24 -1.13 -8.12
C ILE A 68 -11.72 -1.50 -8.20
N GLY A 69 -12.61 -0.52 -8.34
CA GLY A 69 -14.05 -0.76 -8.38
C GLY A 69 -14.53 -1.55 -9.60
N LYS A 70 -13.82 -1.50 -10.74
CA LYS A 70 -14.24 -2.13 -12.01
C LYS A 70 -13.21 -3.03 -12.67
N GLY A 71 -11.96 -3.03 -12.22
CA GLY A 71 -10.84 -3.56 -12.99
C GLY A 71 -10.40 -4.98 -12.65
N ILE A 72 -10.86 -5.56 -11.53
CA ILE A 72 -10.38 -6.86 -11.04
C ILE A 72 -11.43 -7.96 -11.19
N VAL A 73 -12.68 -7.66 -10.84
CA VAL A 73 -13.84 -8.56 -10.93
C VAL A 73 -14.95 -7.82 -11.67
N ASP A 74 -15.75 -8.55 -12.45
CA ASP A 74 -16.96 -8.01 -13.06
C ASP A 74 -17.91 -7.49 -11.97
N ILE A 75 -18.26 -6.20 -12.04
CA ILE A 75 -19.08 -5.52 -11.02
C ILE A 75 -20.47 -6.14 -10.86
N THR A 76 -20.99 -6.79 -11.91
CA THR A 76 -22.28 -7.52 -11.85
C THR A 76 -22.22 -8.73 -10.92
N GLN A 77 -21.01 -9.25 -10.68
CA GLN A 77 -20.77 -10.38 -9.79
C GLN A 77 -20.40 -9.93 -8.38
N VAL A 78 -20.25 -8.63 -8.12
CA VAL A 78 -19.89 -8.10 -6.80
C VAL A 78 -21.15 -7.89 -5.97
N ASP A 79 -21.32 -8.73 -4.94
CA ASP A 79 -22.36 -8.59 -3.92
C ASP A 79 -21.74 -8.45 -2.51
N SER A 80 -22.61 -8.31 -1.50
CA SER A 80 -22.22 -8.21 -0.10
C SER A 80 -21.36 -9.37 0.39
N CYS A 81 -21.63 -10.61 -0.07
CA CYS A 81 -20.87 -11.80 0.33
C CYS A 81 -19.46 -11.80 -0.29
N VAL A 82 -19.33 -11.40 -1.56
CA VAL A 82 -18.03 -11.23 -2.23
C VAL A 82 -17.19 -10.18 -1.52
N ILE A 83 -17.76 -9.02 -1.21
CA ILE A 83 -17.04 -7.96 -0.49
C ILE A 83 -16.66 -8.41 0.92
N PHE A 84 -17.55 -9.13 1.63
CA PHE A 84 -17.23 -9.71 2.93
C PHE A 84 -16.03 -10.65 2.85
N GLY A 85 -16.08 -11.65 1.96
CA GLY A 85 -14.99 -12.63 1.78
C GLY A 85 -13.68 -11.94 1.41
N THR A 86 -13.74 -10.98 0.48
CA THR A 86 -12.60 -10.16 0.06
C THR A 86 -11.92 -9.46 1.23
N LEU A 87 -12.70 -8.69 2.00
CA LEU A 87 -12.16 -7.90 3.11
C LEU A 87 -11.66 -8.80 4.24
N MET A 88 -12.36 -9.89 4.55
CA MET A 88 -11.91 -10.85 5.56
C MET A 88 -10.60 -11.53 5.16
N GLY A 89 -10.47 -11.96 3.89
CA GLY A 89 -9.23 -12.53 3.37
C GLY A 89 -8.06 -11.56 3.43
N ALA A 90 -8.28 -10.32 2.99
CA ALA A 90 -7.26 -9.28 2.98
C ALA A 90 -6.84 -8.86 4.40
N CYS A 91 -7.80 -8.59 5.29
CA CYS A 91 -7.55 -8.25 6.70
C CYS A 91 -6.80 -9.37 7.43
N SER A 92 -7.26 -10.61 7.28
CA SER A 92 -6.64 -11.76 7.95
C SER A 92 -5.20 -11.95 7.50
N TRP A 93 -4.93 -11.88 6.20
CA TRP A 93 -3.57 -12.00 5.68
C TRP A 93 -2.67 -10.87 6.18
N ASN A 94 -3.14 -9.62 6.14
CA ASN A 94 -2.40 -8.47 6.66
C ASN A 94 -2.06 -8.60 8.15
N LEU A 95 -2.99 -9.12 8.97
CA LEU A 95 -2.73 -9.36 10.39
C LEU A 95 -1.70 -10.49 10.61
N ILE A 96 -1.78 -11.57 9.82
CA ILE A 96 -0.83 -12.68 9.86
C ILE A 96 0.58 -12.19 9.51
N THR A 97 0.74 -11.49 8.39
CA THR A 97 2.06 -10.99 7.95
C THR A 97 2.63 -9.98 8.92
N TRP A 98 1.79 -9.08 9.45
CA TRP A 98 2.19 -8.17 10.53
C TRP A 98 2.66 -8.91 11.78
N TYR A 99 1.93 -9.94 12.22
CA TYR A 99 2.27 -10.70 13.41
C TYR A 99 3.68 -11.31 13.26
N PHE A 100 4.00 -11.85 12.09
CA PHE A 100 5.34 -12.39 11.78
C PHE A 100 6.37 -11.32 11.38
N GLY A 101 5.97 -10.04 11.30
CA GLY A 101 6.86 -8.94 10.90
C GLY A 101 7.36 -9.05 9.46
N ILE A 102 6.58 -9.69 8.59
CA ILE A 102 6.84 -9.93 7.18
C ILE A 102 6.29 -8.74 6.38
N PRO A 103 7.13 -7.98 5.66
CA PRO A 103 6.67 -6.91 4.78
C PRO A 103 5.91 -7.48 3.57
N SER A 104 4.58 -7.50 3.64
CA SER A 104 3.69 -7.85 2.53
C SER A 104 3.04 -6.60 1.92
N SER A 105 2.21 -6.81 0.89
CA SER A 105 1.46 -5.77 0.19
C SER A 105 -0.03 -5.91 0.48
N SER A 106 -0.62 -4.91 1.14
CA SER A 106 -2.08 -4.84 1.33
C SER A 106 -2.85 -4.81 0.01
N SER A 107 -2.29 -4.16 -1.02
CA SER A 107 -2.87 -4.13 -2.37
C SER A 107 -3.05 -5.54 -2.94
N HIS A 108 -2.03 -6.38 -2.80
CA HIS A 108 -2.06 -7.74 -3.30
C HIS A 108 -2.94 -8.64 -2.45
N ALA A 109 -3.02 -8.39 -1.14
CA ALA A 109 -3.96 -9.07 -0.25
C ALA A 109 -5.41 -8.76 -0.66
N LEU A 110 -5.73 -7.51 -0.98
CA LEU A 110 -7.06 -7.10 -1.45
C LEU A 110 -7.41 -7.72 -2.80
N VAL A 111 -6.48 -7.69 -3.76
CA VAL A 111 -6.69 -8.30 -5.09
C VAL A 111 -6.82 -9.82 -4.98
N GLY A 112 -6.00 -10.47 -4.16
CA GLY A 112 -6.15 -11.90 -3.84
C GLY A 112 -7.51 -12.19 -3.21
N GLY A 113 -7.94 -11.35 -2.26
CA GLY A 113 -9.27 -11.42 -1.65
C GLY A 113 -10.39 -11.39 -2.69
N LEU A 114 -10.37 -10.42 -3.60
CA LEU A 114 -11.35 -10.30 -4.70
C LEU A 114 -11.36 -11.53 -5.58
N ILE A 115 -10.18 -12.00 -6.02
CA ILE A 115 -10.03 -13.18 -6.86
C ILE A 115 -10.62 -14.42 -6.16
N GLY A 116 -10.29 -14.63 -4.89
CA GLY A 116 -10.75 -15.79 -4.12
C GLY A 116 -12.26 -15.90 -4.00
N SER A 117 -12.93 -14.85 -3.55
CA SER A 117 -14.38 -14.84 -3.39
C SER A 117 -15.11 -14.88 -4.73
N ALA A 118 -14.62 -14.17 -5.75
CA ALA A 118 -15.25 -14.16 -7.08
C ALA A 118 -15.12 -15.52 -7.78
N LEU A 119 -13.98 -16.19 -7.64
CA LEU A 119 -13.74 -17.51 -8.21
C LEU A 119 -14.70 -18.56 -7.63
N VAL A 120 -14.97 -18.50 -6.32
CA VAL A 120 -15.95 -19.41 -5.69
C VAL A 120 -17.38 -19.08 -6.11
N LYS A 121 -17.74 -17.80 -6.21
CA LYS A 121 -19.09 -17.38 -6.58
C LYS A 121 -19.45 -17.71 -8.03
N ALA A 122 -18.62 -17.27 -8.97
CA ALA A 122 -18.97 -17.17 -10.38
C ALA A 122 -17.94 -17.85 -11.31
N GLY A 123 -16.92 -18.49 -10.75
CA GLY A 123 -15.87 -19.16 -11.50
C GLY A 123 -14.90 -18.20 -12.21
N PRO A 124 -14.02 -18.73 -13.07
CA PRO A 124 -12.98 -17.94 -13.74
C PRO A 124 -13.52 -16.82 -14.65
N GLY A 125 -14.76 -16.96 -15.15
CA GLY A 125 -15.38 -16.00 -16.07
C GLY A 125 -15.66 -14.62 -15.45
N ALA A 126 -15.76 -14.53 -14.12
CA ALA A 126 -15.96 -13.26 -13.41
C ALA A 126 -14.68 -12.43 -13.25
N LEU A 127 -13.52 -13.00 -13.58
CA LEU A 127 -12.21 -12.36 -13.38
C LEU A 127 -11.84 -11.48 -14.58
N VAL A 128 -11.54 -10.22 -14.31
CA VAL A 128 -11.08 -9.28 -15.34
C VAL A 128 -9.58 -9.45 -15.53
N MET A 129 -9.21 -10.39 -16.40
CA MET A 129 -7.81 -10.81 -16.58
C MET A 129 -6.86 -9.65 -16.91
N LYS A 130 -7.34 -8.64 -17.66
CA LYS A 130 -6.55 -7.45 -18.00
C LYS A 130 -6.09 -6.68 -16.75
N GLY A 131 -6.94 -6.48 -15.76
CA GLY A 131 -6.57 -5.75 -14.54
C GLY A 131 -5.80 -6.61 -13.55
N ILE A 132 -6.08 -7.92 -13.49
CA ILE A 132 -5.29 -8.88 -12.71
C ILE A 132 -3.85 -8.92 -13.25
N MET A 133 -3.66 -9.09 -14.57
CA MET A 133 -2.34 -9.09 -15.19
C MET A 133 -1.61 -7.77 -15.00
N LYS A 134 -2.32 -6.63 -15.05
CA LYS A 134 -1.73 -5.32 -14.72
C LYS A 134 -1.23 -5.29 -13.28
N THR A 135 -2.01 -5.79 -12.31
CA THR A 135 -1.59 -5.86 -10.90
C THR A 135 -0.38 -6.78 -10.72
N VAL A 136 -0.42 -7.98 -11.30
CA VAL A 136 0.68 -8.96 -11.23
C VAL A 136 1.96 -8.43 -11.88
N ALA A 137 1.87 -7.75 -13.02
CA ALA A 137 3.03 -7.14 -13.66
C ALA A 137 3.72 -6.11 -12.74
N PHE A 138 2.93 -5.34 -11.99
CA PHE A 138 3.46 -4.35 -11.05
C PHE A 138 4.08 -4.95 -9.78
N ILE A 139 3.92 -6.25 -9.51
CA ILE A 139 4.72 -6.96 -8.50
C ILE A 139 6.21 -6.86 -8.84
N ILE A 140 6.55 -6.95 -10.14
CA ILE A 140 7.92 -6.92 -10.65
C ILE A 140 8.33 -5.51 -11.07
N ILE A 141 7.45 -4.77 -11.76
CA ILE A 141 7.78 -3.43 -12.28
C ILE A 141 8.02 -2.45 -11.13
N SER A 142 7.16 -2.43 -10.10
CA SER A 142 7.27 -1.43 -9.03
C SER A 142 8.56 -1.49 -8.20
N PRO A 143 9.09 -2.65 -7.78
CA PRO A 143 10.39 -2.70 -7.10
C PRO A 143 11.56 -2.41 -8.06
N LEU A 144 11.47 -2.81 -9.34
CA LEU A 144 12.54 -2.53 -10.31
C LEU A 144 12.65 -1.03 -10.63
N VAL A 145 11.52 -0.37 -10.85
CA VAL A 145 11.49 1.09 -11.05
C VAL A 145 11.92 1.81 -9.77
N GLY A 146 11.46 1.36 -8.60
CA GLY A 146 11.95 1.87 -7.32
C GLY A 146 13.47 1.76 -7.18
N MET A 147 14.03 0.58 -7.49
CA MET A 147 15.47 0.32 -7.48
C MET A 147 16.23 1.22 -8.45
N LEU A 148 15.74 1.35 -9.68
CA LEU A 148 16.33 2.21 -10.70
C LEU A 148 16.32 3.69 -10.26
N LEU A 149 15.18 4.19 -9.79
CA LEU A 149 15.06 5.58 -9.33
C LEU A 149 15.92 5.85 -8.08
N GLY A 150 15.95 4.91 -7.13
CA GLY A 150 16.82 5.00 -5.95
C GLY A 150 18.31 5.04 -6.34
N LEU A 151 18.71 4.25 -7.34
CA LEU A 151 20.08 4.24 -7.87
C LEU A 151 20.40 5.54 -8.60
N ILE A 152 19.55 5.99 -9.52
CA ILE A 152 19.75 7.23 -10.29
C ILE A 152 19.84 8.44 -9.37
N LEU A 153 18.88 8.59 -8.46
CA LEU A 153 18.90 9.68 -7.46
C LEU A 153 20.13 9.58 -6.57
N GLY A 154 20.51 8.37 -6.17
CA GLY A 154 21.75 8.13 -5.44
C GLY A 154 22.98 8.64 -6.21
N VAL A 155 23.17 8.22 -7.46
CA VAL A 155 24.30 8.66 -8.30
C VAL A 155 24.33 10.18 -8.41
N VAL A 156 23.21 10.81 -8.75
CA VAL A 156 23.12 12.27 -8.90
C VAL A 156 23.49 12.97 -7.59
N VAL A 157 22.86 12.58 -6.47
CA VAL A 157 23.03 13.25 -5.19
C VAL A 157 24.45 13.01 -4.62
N TYR A 158 25.01 11.80 -4.76
CA TYR A 158 26.40 11.54 -4.34
C TYR A 158 27.41 12.33 -5.16
N ASN A 159 27.21 12.49 -6.47
CA ASN A 159 28.10 13.28 -7.31
C ASN A 159 28.00 14.77 -6.99
N LEU A 160 26.79 15.31 -6.79
CA LEU A 160 26.58 16.71 -6.44
C LEU A 160 27.22 17.09 -5.10
N PHE A 161 27.21 16.16 -4.13
CA PHE A 161 27.75 16.40 -2.79
C PHE A 161 29.13 15.76 -2.57
N ALA A 162 29.81 15.29 -3.62
CA ALA A 162 31.10 14.59 -3.52
C ALA A 162 32.20 15.42 -2.84
N ARG A 163 32.14 16.75 -2.96
CA ARG A 163 33.10 17.69 -2.36
C ARG A 163 32.61 18.32 -1.05
N ALA A 164 31.40 17.99 -0.60
CA ALA A 164 30.83 18.55 0.62
C ALA A 164 31.33 17.80 1.86
N THR A 165 31.50 18.50 2.98
CA THR A 165 31.91 17.88 4.25
C THR A 165 30.80 16.97 4.77
N PRO A 166 31.12 15.85 5.45
CA PRO A 166 30.11 14.93 6.00
C PRO A 166 29.09 15.61 6.92
N ALA A 167 29.52 16.60 7.71
CA ALA A 167 28.64 17.37 8.58
C ALA A 167 27.63 18.22 7.81
N LYS A 168 28.05 18.86 6.71
CA LYS A 168 27.17 19.66 5.85
C LYS A 168 26.15 18.76 5.14
N VAL A 169 26.59 17.61 4.64
CA VAL A 169 25.71 16.60 4.02
C VAL A 169 24.66 16.13 5.02
N ASP A 170 25.06 15.73 6.23
CA ASP A 170 24.12 15.28 7.26
C ASP A 170 23.09 16.38 7.60
N HIS A 171 23.53 17.62 7.82
CA HIS A 171 22.63 18.73 8.14
C HIS A 171 21.58 18.99 7.04
N ILE A 172 21.99 18.95 5.76
CA ILE A 172 21.09 19.18 4.63
C ILE A 172 20.10 18.02 4.48
N PHE A 173 20.60 16.78 4.46
CA PHE A 173 19.74 15.62 4.19
C PHE A 173 18.85 15.23 5.38
N ARG A 174 19.16 15.66 6.61
CA ARG A 174 18.18 15.57 7.70
C ARG A 174 16.92 16.39 7.41
N LYS A 175 17.06 17.59 6.84
CA LYS A 175 15.92 18.42 6.42
C LYS A 175 15.30 17.92 5.13
N GLY A 176 16.13 17.51 4.16
CA GLY A 176 15.68 16.93 2.91
C GLY A 176 14.84 15.67 3.13
N GLN A 177 15.25 14.80 4.06
CA GLN A 177 14.52 13.57 4.35
C GLN A 177 13.11 13.83 4.93
N LEU A 178 12.90 14.93 5.65
CA LEU A 178 11.54 15.31 6.09
C LEU A 178 10.61 15.52 4.89
N LEU A 179 11.12 16.20 3.84
CA LEU A 179 10.36 16.47 2.61
C LEU A 179 10.12 15.19 1.80
N SER A 180 11.12 14.32 1.64
CA SER A 180 10.93 13.06 0.93
C SER A 180 10.01 12.10 1.68
N ALA A 181 10.06 12.06 3.01
CA ALA A 181 9.15 11.25 3.82
C ALA A 181 7.71 11.78 3.76
N ALA A 182 7.53 13.11 3.70
CA ALA A 182 6.24 13.73 3.44
C ALA A 182 5.70 13.37 2.06
N ALA A 183 6.53 13.49 1.01
CA ALA A 183 6.16 13.11 -0.35
C ALA A 183 5.79 11.62 -0.45
N TYR A 184 6.53 10.75 0.24
CA TYR A 184 6.25 9.32 0.24
C TYR A 184 4.93 9.01 0.94
N SER A 185 4.67 9.66 2.09
CA SER A 185 3.39 9.54 2.80
C SER A 185 2.22 10.09 1.98
N LEU A 186 2.39 11.21 1.27
CA LEU A 186 1.40 11.71 0.32
C LEU A 186 1.08 10.66 -0.76
N GLY A 187 2.11 10.01 -1.30
CA GLY A 187 1.95 9.00 -2.36
C GLY A 187 1.30 7.72 -1.84
N HIS A 188 1.63 7.32 -0.62
CA HIS A 188 1.00 6.22 0.08
C HIS A 188 -0.49 6.52 0.29
N GLY A 189 -0.85 7.63 0.96
CA GLY A 189 -2.26 8.03 1.11
C GLY A 189 -3.00 8.15 -0.22
N GLY A 190 -2.35 8.75 -1.23
CA GLY A 190 -2.93 8.97 -2.56
C GLY A 190 -3.18 7.69 -3.36
N ASN A 191 -2.38 6.63 -3.18
CA ASN A 191 -2.60 5.36 -3.88
C ASN A 191 -3.47 4.39 -3.07
N ASP A 192 -3.25 4.32 -1.76
CA ASP A 192 -3.76 3.25 -0.92
C ASP A 192 -5.18 3.49 -0.41
N ALA A 193 -5.48 4.70 0.06
CA ALA A 193 -6.83 5.05 0.51
C ALA A 193 -7.85 4.85 -0.63
N GLN A 194 -7.43 5.13 -1.87
CA GLN A 194 -8.26 4.96 -3.06
C GLN A 194 -8.70 3.51 -3.30
N LYS A 195 -7.93 2.52 -2.85
CA LYS A 195 -8.29 1.11 -3.03
C LYS A 195 -9.56 0.79 -2.24
N THR A 196 -9.59 1.22 -0.98
CA THR A 196 -10.76 1.09 -0.11
C THR A 196 -11.93 1.94 -0.63
N MET A 197 -11.67 3.16 -1.13
CA MET A 197 -12.71 3.95 -1.79
C MET A 197 -13.36 3.19 -2.94
N GLY A 198 -12.56 2.50 -3.77
CA GLY A 198 -13.05 1.67 -4.87
C GLY A 198 -13.96 0.52 -4.41
N ILE A 199 -13.62 -0.15 -3.31
CA ILE A 199 -14.43 -1.22 -2.71
C ILE A 199 -15.76 -0.69 -2.17
N ILE A 200 -15.73 0.36 -1.36
CA ILE A 200 -16.94 0.96 -0.78
C ILE A 200 -17.85 1.50 -1.89
N THR A 201 -17.28 2.18 -2.88
CA THR A 201 -18.04 2.75 -4.00
C THR A 201 -18.61 1.62 -4.87
N GLY A 202 -17.85 0.56 -5.13
CA GLY A 202 -18.33 -0.63 -5.84
C GLY A 202 -19.51 -1.27 -5.13
N LEU A 203 -19.42 -1.47 -3.81
CA LEU A 203 -20.51 -2.01 -2.98
C LEU A 203 -21.78 -1.15 -3.06
N LEU A 204 -21.65 0.16 -2.84
CA LEU A 204 -22.79 1.08 -2.85
C LEU A 204 -23.42 1.21 -4.25
N PHE A 205 -22.60 1.13 -5.30
CA PHE A 205 -23.05 1.15 -6.69
C PHE A 205 -23.82 -0.12 -7.04
N SER A 206 -23.28 -1.30 -6.73
CA SER A 206 -23.95 -2.58 -6.96
C SER A 206 -25.25 -2.72 -6.16
N ALA A 207 -25.31 -2.11 -4.98
CA ALA A 207 -26.51 -2.10 -4.14
C ALA A 207 -27.54 -1.01 -4.54
N GLY A 208 -27.27 -0.21 -5.58
CA GLY A 208 -28.19 0.83 -6.07
C GLY A 208 -28.32 2.08 -5.18
N TYR A 209 -27.41 2.24 -4.20
CA TYR A 209 -27.37 3.42 -3.33
C TYR A 209 -26.60 4.60 -3.94
N LEU A 210 -25.77 4.33 -4.94
CA LEU A 210 -25.22 5.36 -5.82
C LEU A 210 -26.12 5.50 -7.05
N GLY A 211 -26.23 6.72 -7.58
CA GLY A 211 -26.99 7.00 -8.80
C GLY A 211 -26.45 6.23 -10.03
N LYS A 212 -27.00 6.56 -11.22
CA LYS A 212 -26.65 5.85 -12.47
C LYS A 212 -25.17 5.99 -12.87
N GLU A 213 -24.47 7.00 -12.36
CA GLU A 213 -23.06 7.26 -12.63
C GLU A 213 -22.16 6.86 -11.45
N PHE A 214 -21.10 6.13 -11.77
CA PHE A 214 -20.06 5.76 -10.80
C PHE A 214 -19.23 7.00 -10.44
N HIS A 215 -19.54 7.60 -9.31
CA HIS A 215 -18.78 8.70 -8.71
C HIS A 215 -18.42 8.32 -7.27
N ILE A 216 -17.38 8.95 -6.73
CA ILE A 216 -16.89 8.68 -5.37
C ILE A 216 -17.25 9.89 -4.50
N PRO A 217 -18.25 9.78 -3.62
CA PRO A 217 -18.61 10.84 -2.69
C PRO A 217 -17.45 11.28 -1.80
N LEU A 218 -17.44 12.58 -1.46
CA LEU A 218 -16.41 13.19 -0.60
C LEU A 218 -16.33 12.52 0.78
N TRP A 219 -17.45 12.06 1.35
CA TRP A 219 -17.44 11.39 2.65
C TRP A 219 -16.64 10.09 2.60
N ILE A 220 -16.68 9.34 1.49
CA ILE A 220 -15.87 8.12 1.31
C ILE A 220 -14.40 8.50 1.27
N VAL A 221 -14.07 9.55 0.52
CA VAL A 221 -12.70 10.06 0.41
C VAL A 221 -12.15 10.41 1.79
N LEU A 222 -12.87 11.25 2.53
CA LEU A 222 -12.46 11.69 3.87
C LEU A 222 -12.42 10.52 4.88
N SER A 223 -13.37 9.58 4.81
CA SER A 223 -13.38 8.43 5.72
C SER A 223 -12.21 7.48 5.48
N CYS A 224 -11.86 7.20 4.21
CA CYS A 224 -10.72 6.35 3.88
C CYS A 224 -9.39 7.03 4.27
N HIS A 225 -9.20 8.30 3.91
CA HIS A 225 -8.02 9.05 4.34
C HIS A 225 -7.91 9.18 5.87
N GLY A 226 -9.04 9.32 6.57
CA GLY A 226 -9.08 9.29 8.03
C GLY A 226 -8.67 7.93 8.59
N ALA A 227 -9.24 6.84 8.05
CA ALA A 227 -8.95 5.48 8.49
C ALA A 227 -7.49 5.10 8.29
N ILE A 228 -6.92 5.33 7.10
CA ILE A 228 -5.50 5.05 6.83
C ILE A 228 -4.58 5.90 7.72
N ALA A 229 -4.91 7.18 7.97
CA ALA A 229 -4.14 8.04 8.87
C ALA A 229 -4.17 7.56 10.32
N LEU A 230 -5.34 7.16 10.83
CA LEU A 230 -5.48 6.56 12.17
C LEU A 230 -4.75 5.22 12.28
N GLY A 231 -4.77 4.42 11.21
CA GLY A 231 -3.98 3.20 11.10
C GLY A 231 -2.49 3.48 11.24
N THR A 232 -1.99 4.46 10.47
CA THR A 232 -0.60 4.92 10.55
C THR A 232 -0.25 5.41 11.94
N MET A 233 -1.15 6.14 12.62
CA MET A 233 -0.98 6.58 14.01
C MET A 233 -0.79 5.43 15.00
N SER A 234 -1.40 4.27 14.74
CA SER A 234 -1.35 3.09 15.61
C SER A 234 -0.02 2.33 15.51
N GLY A 235 0.72 2.51 14.42
CA GLY A 235 2.11 2.10 14.26
C GLY A 235 2.35 0.59 14.04
N GLY A 236 2.87 0.23 12.86
CA GLY A 236 3.26 -1.15 12.48
C GLY A 236 4.66 -1.58 12.93
N TRP A 237 5.00 -1.42 14.22
CA TRP A 237 6.40 -1.51 14.70
C TRP A 237 7.14 -2.81 14.38
N ARG A 238 6.43 -3.95 14.27
CA ARG A 238 7.04 -5.23 13.88
C ARG A 238 7.65 -5.15 12.47
N ILE A 239 6.92 -4.57 11.53
CA ILE A 239 7.34 -4.38 10.14
C ILE A 239 8.35 -3.22 10.03
N VAL A 240 8.13 -2.11 10.77
CA VAL A 240 9.08 -0.98 10.84
C VAL A 240 10.50 -1.46 11.18
N LYS A 241 10.62 -2.36 12.16
CA LYS A 241 11.91 -2.94 12.57
C LYS A 241 12.55 -3.76 11.45
N THR A 242 11.75 -4.43 10.62
CA THR A 242 12.26 -5.19 9.45
C THR A 242 12.68 -4.25 8.31
N MET A 243 11.87 -3.25 7.98
CA MET A 243 12.13 -2.33 6.86
C MET A 243 13.25 -1.32 7.14
N GLY A 244 13.45 -0.88 8.39
CA GLY A 244 14.35 0.24 8.70
C GLY A 244 15.84 -0.07 8.64
N ASN A 245 16.28 -1.19 9.23
CA ASN A 245 17.71 -1.50 9.37
C ASN A 245 18.12 -2.92 8.95
N LYS A 246 17.15 -3.80 8.60
CA LYS A 246 17.52 -5.17 8.25
C LYS A 246 18.02 -5.28 6.81
N LEU A 247 17.45 -4.53 5.85
CA LEU A 247 17.81 -4.62 4.43
C LEU A 247 19.14 -3.92 4.09
N TYR A 248 19.32 -2.69 4.57
CA TYR A 248 20.51 -1.86 4.36
C TYR A 248 20.60 -0.83 5.50
N LYS A 249 21.82 -0.45 5.91
CA LYS A 249 22.03 0.55 6.96
C LYS A 249 21.94 1.96 6.36
N LEU A 250 20.78 2.58 6.50
CA LEU A 250 20.46 3.88 5.91
C LEU A 250 21.14 5.05 6.65
N ARG A 251 21.61 6.03 5.87
CA ARG A 251 21.97 7.38 6.33
C ARG A 251 20.90 8.37 5.86
N PRO A 252 20.79 9.58 6.42
CA PRO A 252 19.75 10.54 6.01
C PRO A 252 19.70 10.80 4.50
N MET A 253 20.87 10.92 3.86
CA MET A 253 20.99 11.05 2.41
C MET A 253 20.47 9.82 1.64
N ASP A 254 20.76 8.62 2.15
CA ASP A 254 20.30 7.37 1.52
C ASP A 254 18.77 7.23 1.67
N GLY A 255 18.24 7.59 2.84
CA GLY A 255 16.80 7.64 3.11
C GLY A 255 16.08 8.64 2.21
N PHE A 256 16.64 9.84 2.05
CA PHE A 256 16.12 10.84 1.12
C PHE A 256 16.02 10.32 -0.32
N CYS A 257 17.08 9.72 -0.85
CA CYS A 257 17.08 9.17 -2.22
C CYS A 257 16.06 8.02 -2.37
N ALA A 258 15.97 7.12 -1.39
CA ALA A 258 15.04 6.00 -1.44
C ALA A 258 13.58 6.45 -1.37
N GLU A 259 13.24 7.32 -0.42
CA GLU A 259 11.89 7.85 -0.24
C GLU A 259 11.46 8.69 -1.45
N LEU A 260 12.33 9.56 -1.97
CA LEU A 260 12.01 10.38 -3.14
C LEU A 260 11.83 9.51 -4.39
N GLY A 261 12.72 8.56 -4.64
CA GLY A 261 12.61 7.63 -5.77
C GLY A 261 11.33 6.81 -5.71
N ALA A 262 10.97 6.34 -4.51
CA ALA A 262 9.73 5.61 -4.32
C ALA A 262 8.50 6.52 -4.46
N SER A 263 8.56 7.77 -3.98
CA SER A 263 7.49 8.76 -4.14
C SER A 263 7.20 9.07 -5.61
N LEU A 264 8.24 9.25 -6.42
CA LEU A 264 8.10 9.50 -7.86
C LEU A 264 7.37 8.36 -8.57
N MET A 265 7.71 7.10 -8.23
CA MET A 265 7.00 5.94 -8.76
C MET A 265 5.54 5.89 -8.29
N LEU A 266 5.26 6.19 -7.01
CA LEU A 266 3.89 6.22 -6.48
C LEU A 266 3.04 7.32 -7.12
N PHE A 267 3.60 8.51 -7.34
CA PHE A 267 2.90 9.62 -7.99
C PHE A 267 2.61 9.28 -9.45
N GLY A 268 3.59 8.75 -10.18
CA GLY A 268 3.41 8.32 -11.57
C GLY A 268 2.36 7.21 -11.70
N ALA A 269 2.42 6.20 -10.84
CA ALA A 269 1.43 5.12 -10.81
C ALA A 269 0.01 5.63 -10.49
N SER A 270 -0.11 6.53 -9.51
CA SER A 270 -1.40 7.11 -9.11
C SER A 270 -1.99 8.00 -10.21
N ALA A 271 -1.16 8.77 -10.92
CA ALA A 271 -1.57 9.56 -12.08
C ALA A 271 -2.07 8.67 -13.23
N MET A 272 -1.47 7.51 -13.43
CA MET A 272 -1.91 6.49 -14.39
C MET A 272 -3.08 5.62 -13.90
N GLY A 273 -3.60 5.89 -12.69
CA GLY A 273 -4.66 5.11 -12.05
C GLY A 273 -4.28 3.65 -11.76
N VAL A 274 -2.98 3.33 -11.66
CA VAL A 274 -2.52 1.96 -11.39
C VAL A 274 -2.43 1.73 -9.88
N PRO A 275 -3.15 0.74 -9.33
CA PRO A 275 -2.93 0.33 -7.95
C PRO A 275 -1.56 -0.35 -7.86
N VAL A 276 -0.67 0.21 -7.04
CA VAL A 276 0.68 -0.32 -6.86
C VAL A 276 0.95 -0.65 -5.39
N SER A 277 2.00 -1.43 -5.16
CA SER A 277 2.44 -1.79 -3.82
C SER A 277 3.50 -0.82 -3.35
N THR A 278 3.19 -0.04 -2.32
CA THR A 278 4.11 0.91 -1.70
C THR A 278 5.31 0.17 -1.08
N THR A 279 5.05 -0.98 -0.44
CA THR A 279 6.07 -1.88 0.12
C THR A 279 7.08 -2.31 -0.94
N HIS A 280 6.63 -2.67 -2.15
CA HIS A 280 7.54 -3.12 -3.20
C HIS A 280 8.40 -1.97 -3.69
N THR A 281 7.79 -0.81 -3.95
CA THR A 281 8.49 0.36 -4.47
C THR A 281 9.58 0.84 -3.51
N ILE A 282 9.28 0.99 -2.21
CA ILE A 282 10.29 1.46 -1.24
C ILE A 282 11.37 0.42 -0.99
N THR A 283 11.01 -0.87 -0.94
CA THR A 283 12.00 -1.96 -0.81
C THR A 283 12.97 -1.94 -1.98
N GLY A 284 12.44 -1.80 -3.21
CA GLY A 284 13.24 -1.64 -4.42
C GLY A 284 14.18 -0.44 -4.31
N ALA A 285 13.66 0.73 -3.93
CA ALA A 285 14.46 1.95 -3.80
C ALA A 285 15.57 1.84 -2.75
N ILE A 286 15.30 1.20 -1.60
CA ILE A 286 16.30 0.92 -0.56
C ILE A 286 17.40 -0.03 -1.08
N VAL A 287 17.02 -1.08 -1.83
CA VAL A 287 17.98 -1.99 -2.46
C VAL A 287 18.82 -1.27 -3.51
N GLY A 288 18.21 -0.38 -4.29
CA GLY A 288 18.89 0.42 -5.32
C GLY A 288 19.96 1.34 -4.73
N ILE A 289 19.61 2.14 -3.72
CA ILE A 289 20.57 3.03 -3.05
C ILE A 289 21.65 2.23 -2.30
N GLY A 290 21.29 1.08 -1.70
CA GLY A 290 22.26 0.21 -1.03
C GLY A 290 23.29 -0.38 -2.00
N SER A 291 22.85 -0.75 -3.20
CA SER A 291 23.70 -1.33 -4.24
C SER A 291 24.71 -0.32 -4.81
N LEU A 292 24.40 0.98 -4.78
CA LEU A 292 25.29 2.04 -5.24
C LEU A 292 26.63 2.07 -4.48
N LYS A 293 26.62 1.81 -3.17
CA LYS A 293 27.86 1.72 -2.39
C LYS A 293 28.62 0.44 -2.65
N ARG A 294 27.92 -0.69 -2.53
CA ARG A 294 28.42 -2.04 -2.80
C ARG A 294 27.24 -3.00 -2.82
N ILE A 295 27.24 -3.94 -3.77
CA ILE A 295 26.19 -4.98 -3.88
C ILE A 295 26.09 -5.79 -2.57
N SER A 296 27.21 -6.03 -1.88
CA SER A 296 27.26 -6.77 -0.61
C SER A 296 26.75 -5.98 0.62
N ALA A 297 26.42 -4.69 0.49
CA ALA A 297 25.81 -3.92 1.57
C ALA A 297 24.32 -4.25 1.74
N VAL A 298 23.68 -4.75 0.70
CA VAL A 298 22.30 -5.21 0.72
C VAL A 298 22.25 -6.63 1.28
N LYS A 299 21.36 -6.88 2.25
CA LYS A 299 21.14 -8.22 2.77
C LYS A 299 20.19 -9.01 1.86
N TRP A 300 20.74 -9.59 0.80
CA TRP A 300 19.99 -10.32 -0.24
C TRP A 300 19.13 -11.46 0.29
N GLY A 301 19.54 -12.15 1.35
CA GLY A 301 18.69 -13.17 2.00
C GLY A 301 17.36 -12.62 2.51
N ILE A 302 17.36 -11.40 3.06
CA ILE A 302 16.14 -10.74 3.54
C ILE A 302 15.33 -10.21 2.36
N ALA A 303 15.99 -9.63 1.35
CA ALA A 303 15.31 -9.20 0.13
C ALA A 303 14.58 -10.36 -0.55
N GLY A 304 15.20 -11.55 -0.63
CA GLY A 304 14.59 -12.75 -1.18
C GLY A 304 13.39 -13.25 -0.36
N GLN A 305 13.48 -13.23 0.98
CA GLN A 305 12.34 -13.56 1.85
C GLN A 305 11.14 -12.62 1.62
N ILE A 306 11.40 -11.33 1.42
CA ILE A 306 10.38 -10.35 1.11
C ILE A 306 9.72 -10.64 -0.25
N VAL A 307 10.51 -10.93 -1.29
CA VAL A 307 9.98 -11.31 -2.61
C VAL A 307 9.08 -12.54 -2.53
N TRP A 308 9.46 -13.56 -1.76
CA TRP A 308 8.62 -14.74 -1.54
C TRP A 308 7.30 -14.39 -0.86
N ALA A 309 7.33 -13.50 0.14
CA ALA A 309 6.11 -13.02 0.79
C ALA A 309 5.18 -12.31 -0.22
N TRP A 310 5.74 -11.55 -1.17
CA TRP A 310 4.95 -10.87 -2.20
C TRP A 310 4.24 -11.85 -3.13
N ILE A 311 4.95 -12.90 -3.57
CA ILE A 311 4.38 -13.95 -4.43
C ILE A 311 3.28 -14.73 -3.69
N LEU A 312 3.51 -15.06 -2.41
CA LEU A 312 2.57 -15.84 -1.60
C LEU A 312 1.31 -15.05 -1.21
N THR A 313 1.37 -13.73 -1.20
CA THR A 313 0.29 -12.87 -0.71
C THR A 313 -1.01 -13.05 -1.48
N ILE A 314 -0.97 -13.09 -2.82
CA ILE A 314 -2.20 -13.25 -3.63
C ILE A 314 -2.84 -14.62 -3.40
N PRO A 315 -2.13 -15.76 -3.55
CA PRO A 315 -2.73 -17.08 -3.31
C PRO A 315 -3.24 -17.27 -1.88
N ALA A 316 -2.51 -16.80 -0.88
CA ALA A 316 -2.90 -16.98 0.52
C ALA A 316 -4.14 -16.16 0.87
N ALA A 317 -4.19 -14.88 0.48
CA ALA A 317 -5.37 -14.05 0.69
C ALA A 317 -6.59 -14.55 -0.11
N ALA A 318 -6.38 -15.07 -1.32
CA ALA A 318 -7.43 -15.69 -2.13
C ALA A 318 -8.01 -16.95 -1.47
N LEU A 319 -7.15 -17.80 -0.90
CA LEU A 319 -7.60 -19.00 -0.20
C LEU A 319 -8.44 -18.66 1.03
N ILE A 320 -7.98 -17.71 1.86
CA ILE A 320 -8.74 -17.27 3.04
C ILE A 320 -10.07 -16.65 2.61
N SER A 321 -10.07 -15.79 1.59
CA SER A 321 -11.28 -15.17 1.06
C SER A 321 -12.29 -16.18 0.53
N ALA A 322 -11.83 -17.20 -0.22
CA ALA A 322 -12.66 -18.28 -0.73
C ALA A 322 -13.36 -19.05 0.40
N VAL A 323 -12.64 -19.33 1.50
CA VAL A 323 -13.20 -19.99 2.69
C VAL A 323 -14.21 -19.07 3.37
N CYS A 324 -13.88 -17.80 3.62
CA CYS A 324 -14.78 -16.84 4.25
C CYS A 324 -16.06 -16.62 3.44
N TYR A 325 -15.96 -16.54 2.11
CA TYR A 325 -17.10 -16.45 1.21
C TYR A 325 -18.01 -17.68 1.36
N LYS A 326 -17.45 -18.89 1.30
CA LYS A 326 -18.24 -20.11 1.43
C LYS A 326 -18.94 -20.21 2.79
N LEU A 327 -18.25 -19.81 3.86
CA LEU A 327 -18.82 -19.79 5.21
C LEU A 327 -19.99 -18.79 5.31
N VAL A 328 -19.84 -17.57 4.79
CA VAL A 328 -20.92 -16.58 4.90
C VAL A 328 -22.15 -17.00 4.10
N THR A 329 -21.98 -17.61 2.92
CA THR A 329 -23.09 -18.15 2.10
C THR A 329 -23.75 -19.41 2.65
N LEU A 330 -23.16 -20.04 3.68
CA LEU A 330 -23.79 -21.15 4.38
C LEU A 330 -24.64 -20.68 5.57
N VAL A 331 -24.32 -19.50 6.10
CA VAL A 331 -24.99 -18.89 7.25
C VAL A 331 -26.15 -18.00 6.82
N PHE A 332 -26.04 -17.37 5.64
CA PHE A 332 -27.03 -16.50 5.01
C PHE A 332 -27.43 -17.03 3.65
#